data_AF-A0A941T5H6-F1
#
_entry.id   AF-A0A941T5H6-F1
#
_cell.length_a   1.000
_cell.length_b   1.000
_cell.length_c   1.000
_cell.angle_alpha   90.00
_cell.angle_beta   90.00
_cell.angle_gamma   90.00
#
_symmetry.space_group_name_H-M   'P 1'
#
loop_
_entity.id
_entity.type
_entity.pdbx_description
1 polymer ?
#
loop_
_entity_poly.entity_id
_entity_poly.type
_entity_poly.pdbx_seq_one_letter_code
_entity_poly.pdbx_strand_id
1 'polypeptide(L)'
;NIAFAADTPNGLVVPVVKDADKKSVFDIAAETGALAKKARDGKLGPADMSGACFTISSLGGIGGTYFAPIVNAPEVAILGVNKSVMKPVWDGKQFVPRLTLPMSLTADHRVIDGALATRFNVYLAQLLADFRRVML
;
A
#
# COMPACT_ATOMS: atom_id res chain seq x y z
N ASN A 1 -12.36 -2.30 -3.08
CA ASN A 1 -11.80 -1.29 -4.00
C ASN A 1 -10.58 -0.63 -3.37
N ILE A 2 -9.39 -0.90 -3.88
CA ILE A 2 -8.15 -0.35 -3.32
C ILE A 2 -7.54 0.63 -4.31
N ALA A 3 -7.32 1.86 -3.84
CA ALA A 3 -6.62 2.89 -4.58
C ALA A 3 -5.10 2.68 -4.48
N PHE A 4 -4.37 3.08 -5.52
CA PHE A 4 -2.92 3.18 -5.44
C PHE A 4 -2.43 4.50 -6.03
N ALA A 5 -1.42 5.08 -5.40
CA ALA A 5 -0.82 6.33 -5.86
C ALA A 5 0.05 6.09 -7.10
N ALA A 6 -0.21 6.80 -8.19
CA ALA A 6 0.57 6.78 -9.42
C ALA A 6 1.14 8.16 -9.70
N ASP A 7 2.47 8.28 -9.57
CA ASP A 7 3.18 9.51 -9.92
C ASP A 7 3.31 9.64 -11.45
N THR A 8 2.96 10.81 -11.98
CA THR A 8 2.97 11.10 -13.42
C THR A 8 3.61 12.46 -13.67
N PRO A 9 4.08 12.74 -14.91
CA PRO A 9 4.62 14.07 -15.24
C PRO A 9 3.66 15.23 -15.00
N ASN A 10 2.35 14.98 -14.98
CA ASN A 10 1.31 15.99 -14.76
C ASN A 10 0.85 16.08 -13.30
N GLY A 11 1.52 15.36 -12.39
CA GLY A 11 1.18 15.28 -10.98
C GLY A 11 0.67 13.89 -10.55
N LEU A 12 0.38 13.79 -9.26
CA LEU A 12 -0.06 12.54 -8.63
C LEU A 12 -1.53 12.26 -8.95
N VAL A 13 -1.83 11.04 -9.39
CA VAL A 13 -3.21 10.55 -9.55
C VAL A 13 -3.40 9.24 -8.78
N VAL A 14 -4.66 8.92 -8.44
CA VAL A 14 -4.98 7.79 -7.56
C VAL A 14 -6.03 6.88 -8.22
N PRO A 15 -5.63 6.04 -9.20
CA PRO A 15 -6.52 5.04 -9.78
C PRO A 15 -6.91 3.95 -8.77
N VAL A 16 -8.04 3.29 -9.05
CA VAL A 16 -8.69 2.32 -8.16
C VAL A 16 -8.77 0.95 -8.81
N VAL A 17 -8.18 -0.06 -8.16
CA VAL A 17 -8.42 -1.47 -8.45
C VAL A 17 -9.74 -1.86 -7.80
N LYS A 18 -10.75 -2.16 -8.62
CA LYS A 18 -12.09 -2.52 -8.13
C LYS A 18 -12.13 -3.98 -7.67
N ASP A 19 -12.93 -4.31 -6.66
CA ASP A 19 -13.14 -5.69 -6.20
C ASP A 19 -11.82 -6.50 -6.04
N ALA A 20 -10.80 -5.88 -5.45
CA ALA A 20 -9.46 -6.48 -5.34
C ALA A 20 -9.46 -7.82 -4.56
N ASP A 21 -10.42 -8.00 -3.66
CA ASP A 21 -10.68 -9.25 -2.92
C ASP A 21 -11.14 -10.42 -3.80
N LYS A 22 -11.66 -10.15 -5.01
CA LYS A 22 -12.16 -11.16 -5.94
C LYS A 22 -11.16 -11.51 -7.04
N LYS A 23 -9.93 -10.98 -6.95
CA LYS A 23 -8.92 -11.06 -8.01
C LYS A 23 -7.72 -11.86 -7.54
N SER A 24 -7.08 -12.58 -8.46
CA SER A 24 -5.77 -13.18 -8.18
C SER A 24 -4.70 -12.10 -8.10
N VAL A 25 -3.55 -12.43 -7.49
CA VAL A 25 -2.39 -11.51 -7.46
C VAL A 25 -1.94 -11.13 -8.88
N PHE A 26 -2.07 -12.05 -9.84
CA PHE A 26 -1.72 -11.79 -11.24
C PHE A 26 -2.69 -10.82 -11.92
N ASP A 27 -4.00 -10.95 -11.64
CA ASP A 27 -5.01 -10.03 -12.17
C ASP A 27 -4.79 -8.62 -11.60
N ILE A 28 -4.54 -8.52 -10.29
CA ILE A 28 -4.22 -7.25 -9.63
C ILE A 28 -2.98 -6.62 -10.26
N ALA A 29 -1.92 -7.39 -10.51
CA ALA A 29 -0.69 -6.89 -11.13
C ALA A 29 -0.94 -6.38 -12.56
N ALA A 30 -1.69 -7.12 -13.37
CA ALA A 30 -2.03 -6.73 -14.74
C ALA A 30 -2.87 -5.45 -14.76
N GLU A 31 -3.90 -5.36 -13.92
CA GLU A 31 -4.79 -4.20 -13.84
C GLU A 31 -4.08 -2.95 -13.31
N THR A 32 -3.27 -3.11 -12.26
CA THR A 32 -2.45 -2.01 -11.73
C THR A 32 -1.49 -1.48 -12.80
N GLY A 33 -0.87 -2.37 -13.57
CA GLY A 33 0.00 -1.99 -14.69
C GLY A 33 -0.75 -1.24 -15.79
N ALA A 34 -1.94 -1.69 -16.16
CA ALA A 34 -2.78 -1.03 -17.15
C ALA A 34 -3.24 0.36 -16.69
N LEU A 35 -3.69 0.48 -15.43
CA LEU A 35 -4.10 1.75 -14.83
C LEU A 35 -2.93 2.72 -14.70
N ALA A 36 -1.75 2.25 -14.29
CA ALA A 36 -0.54 3.07 -14.21
C ALA A 36 -0.10 3.59 -15.58
N LYS A 37 -0.21 2.77 -16.64
CA LYS A 37 0.04 3.24 -18.01
C LYS A 37 -0.99 4.30 -18.42
N LYS A 38 -2.26 4.05 -18.19
CA LYS A 38 -3.35 4.99 -18.48
C LYS A 38 -3.19 6.32 -17.73
N ALA A 39 -2.68 6.28 -16.49
CA ALA A 39 -2.32 7.44 -15.69
C ALA A 39 -1.24 8.29 -16.36
N ARG A 40 -0.11 7.66 -16.74
CA ARG A 40 1.00 8.34 -17.42
C ARG A 40 0.61 8.91 -18.78
N ASP A 41 -0.27 8.22 -19.50
CA ASP A 41 -0.80 8.67 -20.79
C ASP A 41 -1.85 9.79 -20.64
N GLY A 42 -2.24 10.17 -19.41
CA GLY A 42 -3.27 11.18 -19.15
C GLY A 42 -4.68 10.76 -19.55
N LYS A 43 -4.95 9.45 -19.59
CA LYS A 43 -6.19 8.86 -20.12
C LYS A 43 -7.14 8.35 -19.05
N LEU A 44 -6.83 8.51 -17.75
CA LEU A 44 -7.71 8.07 -16.67
C LEU A 44 -9.02 8.87 -16.71
N GLY A 45 -10.13 8.14 -16.66
CA GLY A 45 -11.46 8.74 -16.52
C GLY A 45 -11.87 8.84 -15.04
N PRO A 46 -12.94 9.60 -14.72
CA PRO A 46 -13.46 9.72 -13.35
C PRO A 46 -13.81 8.36 -12.72
N ALA A 47 -14.32 7.42 -13.52
CA ALA A 47 -14.69 6.08 -13.08
C ALA A 47 -13.49 5.21 -12.66
N ASP A 48 -12.28 5.54 -13.13
CA ASP A 48 -11.04 4.85 -12.75
C ASP A 48 -10.49 5.35 -11.41
N MET A 49 -10.93 6.52 -10.94
CA MET A 49 -10.40 7.20 -9.74
C MET A 49 -11.42 7.27 -8.59
N SER A 50 -12.59 6.66 -8.75
CA SER A 50 -13.70 6.77 -7.80
C SER A 50 -14.00 5.46 -7.08
N GLY A 51 -14.49 5.58 -5.84
CA GLY A 51 -15.03 4.46 -5.06
C GLY A 51 -13.99 3.60 -4.33
N ALA A 52 -12.79 4.12 -4.08
CA ALA A 52 -11.81 3.48 -3.20
C ALA A 52 -12.30 3.49 -1.75
N CYS A 53 -11.94 2.43 -1.00
CA CYS A 53 -12.14 2.38 0.45
C CYS A 53 -10.83 2.53 1.25
N PHE A 54 -9.69 2.41 0.58
CA PHE A 54 -8.35 2.48 1.17
C PHE A 54 -7.33 2.78 0.07
N THR A 55 -6.27 3.51 0.42
CA THR A 55 -5.19 3.89 -0.51
C THR A 55 -3.86 3.26 -0.10
N ILE A 56 -3.10 2.78 -1.08
CA ILE A 56 -1.69 2.39 -0.93
C ILE A 56 -0.82 3.40 -1.69
N SER A 57 0.10 4.05 -1.00
CA SER A 57 1.09 4.93 -1.61
C SER A 57 2.48 4.29 -1.52
N SER A 58 3.01 3.84 -2.66
CA SER A 58 4.31 3.18 -2.73
C SER A 58 5.37 4.11 -3.31
N LEU A 59 6.37 4.44 -2.50
CA LEU A 59 7.56 5.21 -2.88
C LEU A 59 8.80 4.33 -3.06
N GLY A 60 8.62 3.00 -3.09
CA GLY A 60 9.72 2.04 -3.15
C GLY A 60 10.62 2.17 -4.38
N GLY A 61 10.08 2.67 -5.50
CA GLY A 61 10.84 2.97 -6.72
C GLY A 61 11.72 4.23 -6.62
N ILE A 62 11.42 5.13 -5.68
CA ILE A 62 12.18 6.37 -5.45
C ILE A 62 13.20 6.15 -4.32
N GLY A 63 12.74 5.71 -3.15
CA GLY A 63 13.61 5.56 -1.98
C GLY A 63 12.87 5.85 -0.67
N GLY A 64 13.61 6.35 0.32
CA GLY A 64 13.08 6.70 1.63
C GLY A 64 13.00 5.53 2.61
N THR A 65 13.00 5.86 3.89
CA THR A 65 12.87 4.91 5.01
C THR A 65 11.56 5.10 5.77
N TYR A 66 10.93 6.27 5.62
CA TYR A 66 9.70 6.67 6.29
C TYR A 66 9.10 7.88 5.56
N PHE A 67 7.77 7.94 5.55
CA PHE A 67 7.02 9.17 5.31
C PHE A 67 5.67 9.09 6.05
N ALA A 68 5.01 10.23 6.23
CA ALA A 68 3.66 10.31 6.79
C ALA A 68 2.66 10.58 5.65
N PRO A 69 2.03 9.54 5.07
CA PRO A 69 1.04 9.72 4.00
C PRO A 69 -0.18 10.49 4.50
N ILE A 70 -0.75 11.34 3.65
CA ILE A 70 -1.98 12.08 3.96
C ILE A 70 -3.19 11.23 3.54
N VAL A 71 -4.18 11.10 4.42
CA VAL A 71 -5.43 10.38 4.14
C VAL A 71 -6.18 11.05 2.99
N ASN A 72 -6.57 10.26 2.00
CA ASN A 72 -7.38 10.72 0.86
C ASN A 72 -8.87 10.72 1.24
N ALA A 73 -9.34 11.78 1.90
CA ALA A 73 -10.74 11.89 2.31
C ALA A 73 -11.68 11.72 1.09
N PRO A 74 -12.79 10.96 1.21
CA PRO A 74 -13.43 10.50 2.45
C PRO A 74 -12.94 9.14 2.98
N GLU A 75 -11.85 8.56 2.47
CA GLU A 75 -11.24 7.38 3.07
C GLU A 75 -10.76 7.69 4.50
N VAL A 76 -10.60 6.64 5.32
CA VAL A 76 -10.26 6.78 6.74
C VAL A 76 -8.84 6.31 7.08
N ALA A 77 -8.11 5.74 6.12
CA ALA A 77 -6.73 5.33 6.31
C ALA A 77 -5.98 5.19 4.97
N ILE A 78 -4.65 5.29 5.03
CA ILE A 78 -3.73 5.14 3.90
C ILE A 78 -2.45 4.43 4.37
N LEU A 79 -1.96 3.49 3.56
CA LEU A 79 -0.69 2.80 3.80
C LEU A 79 0.42 3.38 2.92
N GLY A 80 1.44 3.93 3.55
CA GLY A 80 2.70 4.29 2.91
C GLY A 80 3.67 3.11 2.91
N VAL A 81 4.26 2.82 1.75
CA VAL A 81 5.23 1.73 1.58
C VAL A 81 6.53 2.31 1.00
N ASN A 82 7.65 2.06 1.69
CA ASN A 82 8.96 2.60 1.32
C ASN A 82 9.86 1.54 0.66
N LYS A 83 11.06 1.96 0.24
CA LYS A 83 12.06 1.04 -0.31
C LYS A 83 12.44 -0.02 0.74
N SER A 84 12.35 -1.28 0.34
CA SER A 84 12.84 -2.38 1.17
C SER A 84 14.36 -2.30 1.32
N VAL A 85 14.85 -2.59 2.52
CA VAL A 85 16.27 -2.55 2.83
C VAL A 85 16.67 -3.79 3.62
N MET A 86 17.87 -4.32 3.37
CA MET A 86 18.42 -5.40 4.17
C MET A 86 18.84 -4.85 5.54
N LYS A 87 18.27 -5.38 6.62
CA LYS A 87 18.59 -4.98 7.99
C LYS A 87 19.04 -6.18 8.83
N PRO A 88 19.97 -6.01 9.78
CA PRO A 88 20.22 -7.02 10.79
C PRO A 88 19.02 -7.09 11.74
N VAL A 89 18.42 -8.28 11.88
CA VAL A 89 17.33 -8.54 12.82
C VAL A 89 17.77 -9.61 13.79
N TRP A 90 17.55 -9.39 15.09
CA TRP A 90 17.86 -10.36 16.12
C TRP A 90 16.84 -11.50 16.09
N ASP A 91 17.30 -12.75 15.96
CA ASP A 91 16.44 -13.94 15.95
C ASP A 91 16.26 -14.59 17.34
N GLY A 92 16.83 -13.97 18.38
CA GLY A 92 16.92 -14.52 19.73
C GLY A 92 18.32 -15.05 20.09
N LYS A 93 19.21 -15.26 19.12
CA LYS A 93 20.57 -15.79 19.32
C LYS A 93 21.65 -15.05 18.54
N GLN A 94 21.34 -14.55 17.35
CA GLN A 94 22.26 -13.85 16.47
C GLN A 94 21.54 -12.82 15.60
N PHE A 95 22.30 -11.91 15.00
CA PHE A 95 21.78 -11.05 13.96
C PHE A 95 21.73 -11.80 12.63
N VAL A 96 20.54 -11.87 12.03
CA VAL A 96 20.35 -12.42 10.69
C VAL A 96 19.94 -11.31 9.72
N PRO A 97 20.45 -11.31 8.48
CA PRO A 97 20.02 -10.33 7.48
C PRO A 97 18.58 -10.64 7.06
N ARG A 98 17.70 -9.64 7.16
CA ARG A 98 16.31 -9.72 6.71
C ARG A 98 15.96 -8.55 5.80
N LEU A 99 15.31 -8.86 4.68
CA LEU A 99 14.70 -7.85 3.83
C LEU A 99 13.52 -7.24 4.60
N THR A 100 13.64 -5.99 4.99
CA THR A 100 12.64 -5.28 5.80
C THR A 100 11.94 -4.24 4.96
N LEU A 101 10.61 -4.29 4.93
CA LEU A 101 9.75 -3.32 4.27
C LEU A 101 9.26 -2.28 5.30
N PRO A 102 9.68 -1.00 5.24
CA PRO A 102 9.14 0.02 6.12
C PRO A 102 7.73 0.43 5.67
N MET A 103 6.78 0.37 6.60
CA MET A 103 5.38 0.71 6.37
C MET A 103 4.93 1.83 7.32
N SER A 104 4.17 2.78 6.80
CA SER A 104 3.61 3.91 7.53
C SER A 104 2.10 3.95 7.35
N LEU A 105 1.33 3.54 8.36
CA LEU A 105 -0.12 3.68 8.35
C LEU A 105 -0.51 5.04 8.92
N THR A 106 -1.23 5.85 8.14
CA THR A 106 -1.94 7.03 8.67
C THR A 106 -3.43 6.76 8.65
N ALA A 107 -4.13 7.14 9.72
CA ALA A 107 -5.54 6.90 9.90
C ALA A 107 -6.24 8.11 10.52
N ASP A 108 -7.51 8.29 10.19
CA ASP A 108 -8.37 9.29 10.80
C ASP A 108 -8.75 8.84 12.22
N HIS A 109 -8.17 9.50 13.23
CA HIS A 109 -8.36 9.13 14.63
C HIS A 109 -9.79 9.41 15.15
N ARG A 110 -10.63 10.13 14.39
CA ARG A 110 -12.07 10.25 14.67
C ARG A 110 -12.81 8.92 14.45
N VAL A 111 -12.23 8.02 13.65
CA VAL A 111 -12.83 6.74 13.25
C VAL A 111 -12.02 5.54 13.78
N ILE A 112 -10.68 5.63 13.76
CA ILE A 112 -9.78 4.50 14.09
C ILE A 112 -8.88 4.90 15.26
N ASP A 113 -8.96 4.16 16.37
CA ASP A 113 -8.04 4.36 17.49
C ASP A 113 -6.63 3.78 17.23
N GLY A 114 -5.65 4.22 18.03
CA GLY A 114 -4.27 3.78 17.88
C GLY A 114 -4.05 2.27 18.09
N ALA A 115 -4.87 1.59 18.91
CA ALA A 115 -4.75 0.15 19.11
C ALA A 115 -5.24 -0.62 17.87
N LEU A 116 -6.36 -0.20 17.28
CA LEU A 116 -6.88 -0.77 16.02
C LEU A 116 -5.90 -0.55 14.86
N ALA A 117 -5.38 0.68 14.70
CA ALA A 117 -4.36 0.98 13.69
C ALA A 117 -3.11 0.11 13.86
N THR A 118 -2.63 -0.05 15.10
CA THR A 118 -1.46 -0.89 15.40
C THR A 118 -1.72 -2.36 15.09
N ARG A 119 -2.88 -2.90 15.51
CA ARG A 119 -3.26 -4.29 15.24
C ARG A 119 -3.36 -4.57 13.75
N PHE A 120 -3.92 -3.63 12.97
CA PHE A 120 -3.97 -3.74 11.51
C PHE A 120 -2.56 -3.85 10.91
N ASN A 121 -1.64 -2.98 11.32
CA ASN A 121 -0.27 -2.98 10.78
C ASN A 121 0.50 -4.26 11.17
N VAL A 122 0.31 -4.77 12.39
CA VAL A 122 0.87 -6.06 12.84
C VAL A 122 0.30 -7.22 12.03
N TYR A 123 -1.02 -7.25 11.83
CA TYR A 123 -1.66 -8.28 11.03
C TYR A 123 -1.13 -8.30 9.59
N LEU A 124 -1.06 -7.13 8.95
CA LEU A 124 -0.52 -7.00 7.60
C LEU A 124 0.96 -7.46 7.54
N ALA A 125 1.78 -7.06 8.52
CA ALA A 125 3.17 -7.52 8.59
C ALA A 125 3.29 -9.04 8.71
N GLN A 126 2.39 -9.69 9.44
CA GLN A 126 2.35 -11.16 9.56
C GLN A 126 1.96 -11.84 8.25
N LEU A 127 1.00 -11.29 7.51
CA LEU A 127 0.64 -11.80 6.18
C LEU A 127 1.79 -11.65 5.18
N LEU A 128 2.52 -10.53 5.22
CA LEU A 128 3.67 -10.29 4.35
C LEU A 128 4.87 -11.18 4.71
N ALA A 129 5.05 -11.51 5.99
CA ALA A 129 6.10 -12.40 6.45
C ALA A 129 5.85 -13.87 6.05
N ASP A 130 4.57 -14.27 5.94
CA ASP A 130 4.18 -15.60 5.49
C ASP A 130 2.84 -15.54 4.73
N PHE A 131 2.93 -15.40 3.40
CA PHE A 131 1.76 -15.17 2.54
C PHE A 131 0.78 -16.35 2.51
N ARG A 132 1.22 -17.56 2.91
CA ARG A 132 0.33 -18.73 3.01
C ARG A 132 -0.82 -18.48 3.99
N ARG A 133 -0.65 -17.57 4.95
CA ARG A 133 -1.69 -17.16 5.91
C ARG A 133 -2.90 -16.49 5.26
N VAL A 134 -2.79 -16.01 4.02
CA VAL A 134 -3.92 -15.43 3.27
C VAL A 134 -4.89 -16.52 2.79
N MET A 135 -4.47 -17.79 2.77
CA MET A 135 -5.28 -18.94 2.33
C MET A 135 -5.98 -19.68 3.48
N LEU A 136 -5.76 -19.26 4.73
CA LEU A 136 -6.33 -19.87 5.94
C LEU A 136 -7.61 -19.13 6.37
#